data_AF-A0A355AYL7-F1
#
_entry.id   AF-A0A355AYL7-F1
#
_cell.length_a   1.000
_cell.length_b   1.000
_cell.length_c   1.000
_cell.angle_alpha   90.00
_cell.angle_beta   90.00
_cell.angle_gamma   90.00
#
_symmetry.space_group_name_H-M   'P 1'
#
loop_
_entity.id
_entity.type
_entity.pdbx_description
1 polymer ?
#
loop_
_entity_poly.entity_id
_entity_poly.type
_entity_poly.pdbx_seq_one_letter_code
_entity_poly.pdbx_strand_id
1 'polypeptide(L)' 'MPNINAGTAVPNFTLTSLDGDEVSLSDYQGKRLILFFWASW' A
#
# COMPACT_ATOMS: atom_id res chain seq x y z
N MET A 1 -1.42 -12.81 13.25
CA MET A 1 -1.21 -11.70 12.29
C MET A 1 -0.39 -10.63 12.99
N PRO A 2 0.64 -10.04 12.36
CA PRO A 2 1.41 -8.97 12.98
C PRO A 2 0.51 -7.78 13.30
N ASN A 3 0.66 -7.21 14.50
CA ASN A 3 -0.07 -6.02 14.90
C ASN A 3 0.57 -4.78 14.24
N ILE A 4 -0.25 -3.93 13.63
CA ILE A 4 0.20 -2.70 12.99
C ILE A 4 0.24 -1.59 14.05
N ASN A 5 1.44 -1.17 14.43
CA ASN A 5 1.68 -0.10 15.40
C ASN A 5 2.38 1.07 14.71
N ALA A 6 2.24 2.27 15.27
CA ALA A 6 2.98 3.43 14.81
C ALA A 6 4.49 3.18 14.91
N GLY A 7 5.23 3.51 13.86
CA GLY A 7 6.68 3.26 13.76
C GLY A 7 7.05 1.85 13.25
N THR A 8 6.11 0.91 13.17
CA THR A 8 6.35 -0.37 12.52
C THR A 8 6.44 -0.17 11.01
N ALA A 9 7.45 -0.76 10.38
CA ALA A 9 7.54 -0.78 8.92
C ALA A 9 6.30 -1.48 8.33
N VAL A 10 5.67 -0.82 7.36
CA VAL A 10 4.53 -1.38 6.65
C VAL A 10 4.96 -2.62 5.85
N PRO A 11 4.22 -3.74 5.89
CA PRO A 11 4.50 -4.88 5.03
C PRO A 11 4.41 -4.50 3.56
N ASN A 12 5.32 -5.03 2.73
CA ASN A 12 5.21 -4.81 1.29
C ASN A 12 3.96 -5.54 0.75
N PHE A 13 3.31 -4.93 -0.23
CA PHE A 13 2.18 -5.51 -0.94
C PHE A 13 2.19 -5.05 -2.40
N THR A 14 1.57 -5.85 -3.26
CA THR A 14 1.37 -5.57 -4.67
C THR A 14 -0.09 -5.77 -4.99
N LEU A 15 -0.69 -4.82 -5.70
CA LEU A 15 -2.08 -4.85 -6.13
C LEU A 15 -2.18 -4.51 -7.61
N THR A 16 -3.22 -5.01 -8.25
CA THR A 16 -3.55 -4.64 -9.63
C THR A 16 -4.30 -3.30 -9.64
N SER A 17 -3.82 -2.35 -10.43
CA SER A 17 -4.48 -1.06 -10.68
C SER A 17 -5.76 -1.23 -11.50
N LEU A 18 -6.56 -0.16 -11.60
CA LEU A 18 -7.73 -0.11 -12.48
C LEU A 18 -7.35 -0.28 -13.97
N ASP A 19 -6.14 0.10 -14.33
CA ASP A 19 -5.59 -0.05 -15.68
C ASP A 19 -5.01 -1.44 -15.95
N GLY A 20 -4.99 -2.33 -14.95
CA GLY A 20 -4.47 -3.70 -15.05
C GLY A 20 -2.99 -3.86 -14.71
N ASP A 21 -2.27 -2.77 -14.44
CA ASP A 21 -0.86 -2.80 -14.06
C ASP A 21 -0.64 -3.29 -12.63
N GLU A 22 0.47 -3.98 -12.37
CA GLU A 22 0.90 -4.29 -11.00
C GLU A 22 1.56 -3.08 -10.36
N VAL A 23 1.07 -2.70 -9.18
CA VAL A 23 1.62 -1.60 -8.38
C VAL A 23 2.03 -2.13 -7.02
N SER A 24 3.30 -1.93 -6.67
CA SER A 24 3.87 -2.34 -5.39
C SER A 24 4.11 -1.16 -4.47
N LEU A 25 3.98 -1.37 -3.17
CA LEU A 25 4.30 -0.34 -2.18
C LEU A 25 5.77 0.12 -2.29
N SER A 26 6.67 -0.78 -2.67
CA SER A 26 8.08 -0.48 -2.94
C SER A 26 8.31 0.57 -4.03
N ASP A 27 7.38 0.74 -4.96
CA ASP A 27 7.51 1.69 -6.08
C ASP A 27 7.46 3.15 -5.61
N TYR A 28 7.02 3.37 -4.36
CA TYR A 28 6.89 4.68 -3.74
C TYR A 28 7.93 4.94 -2.64
N GLN A 29 8.99 4.12 -2.53
CA GLN A 29 10.05 4.34 -1.55
C GLN A 29 10.66 5.76 -1.63
N GLY A 30 10.96 6.33 -0.47
CA GLY A 30 11.49 7.69 -0.35
C GLY A 30 10.44 8.81 -0.44
N LYS A 31 9.18 8.50 -0.75
CA LYS A 31 8.07 9.45 -0.73
C LYS A 31 7.28 9.35 0.58
N ARG A 32 6.64 10.45 0.99
CA ARG A 32 5.61 10.41 2.03
C ARG A 32 4.30 9.97 1.39
N LEU A 33 3.67 8.92 1.93
CA LEU A 33 2.42 8.37 1.41
C LEU A 33 1.32 8.41 2.47
N ILE A 34 0.09 8.53 1.97
CA ILE A 34 -1.14 8.27 2.71
C ILE A 34 -1.86 7.16 1.95
N LEU A 35 -2.17 6.05 2.62
CA LEU A 35 -2.99 4.98 2.06
C LEU A 35 -4.44 5.22 2.45
N PHE A 36 -5.33 5.18 1.46
CA PHE A 36 -6.77 5.34 1.65
C PHE A 36 -7.48 4.10 1.12
N PHE A 37 -8.31 3.50 1.97
CA PHE A 37 -9.07 2.29 1.64
C PHE A 37 -10.52 2.66 1.35
N TRP A 38 -11.01 2.31 0.17
CA TRP A 38 -12.38 2.61 -0.26
C TRP A 38 -12.92 1.51 -1.18
N ALA A 39 -14.24 1.51 -1.38
CA ALA A 39 -14.93 0.64 -2.32
C ALA A 39 -16.11 1.40 -2.94
N SER A 40 -16.52 1.00 -4.14
CA SER A 40 -17.47 1.74 -5.00
C SER A 40 -18.90 1.16 -5.00
N TRP A 41 -19.36 0.59 -3.87
CA TRP A 41 -20.63 -0.13 -3.80
C TRP A 41 -21.81 0.55 -4.53
#